data_AF-A0A6L7KMK7-F1
#
_entry.id   AF-A0A6L7KMK7-F1
#
_cell.length_a   1.000
_cell.length_b   1.000
_cell.length_c   1.000
_cell.angle_alpha   90.00
_cell.angle_beta   90.00
_cell.angle_gamma   90.00
#
_symmetry.space_group_name_H-M   'P 1'
#
loop_
_entity.id
_entity.type
_entity.pdbx_description
1 polymer ?
#
loop_
_entity_poly.entity_id
_entity_poly.type
_entity_poly.pdbx_seq_one_letter_code
_entity_poly.pdbx_strand_id
1 'polypeptide(L)'
;MLRPALVLCLLAAPLSAERVVADLSQSRISITTDFDGSEILIFGAVRRETPIPAEDPLQILITVEGPSEPVTVRRKARRFGIWVNADSVDVDSAPSFYAVATSAPWNAV
;
A
#
# COMPACT_ATOMS: atom_id res chain seq x y z
N MET A 1 -6.50 -46.03 -1.38
CA MET A 1 -6.79 -44.59 -1.14
C MET A 1 -5.70 -43.64 -1.65
N LEU A 2 -4.62 -44.12 -2.31
CA LEU A 2 -3.49 -43.28 -2.79
C LEU A 2 -3.73 -42.59 -4.16
N ARG A 3 -4.68 -43.05 -4.96
CA ARG A 3 -4.92 -42.54 -6.33
C ARG A 3 -5.32 -41.05 -6.41
N PRO A 4 -6.18 -40.49 -5.54
CA PRO A 4 -6.52 -39.07 -5.63
C PRO A 4 -5.37 -38.14 -5.22
N ALA A 5 -4.48 -38.59 -4.32
CA ALA A 5 -3.33 -37.80 -3.90
C ALA A 5 -2.30 -37.60 -5.03
N LEU A 6 -2.09 -38.63 -5.86
CA LEU A 6 -1.20 -38.56 -7.02
C LEU A 6 -1.72 -37.53 -8.06
N VAL A 7 -3.03 -37.50 -8.29
CA VAL A 7 -3.67 -36.55 -9.21
C VAL A 7 -3.56 -35.12 -8.69
N LEU A 8 -3.73 -34.90 -7.39
CA LEU A 8 -3.60 -33.58 -6.77
C LEU A 8 -2.15 -33.05 -6.84
N CYS A 9 -1.15 -33.90 -6.65
CA CYS A 9 0.25 -33.53 -6.82
C CYS A 9 0.61 -33.20 -8.27
N LEU A 10 -0.01 -33.84 -9.26
CA LEU A 10 0.19 -33.55 -10.68
C LEU A 10 -0.45 -32.21 -11.12
N LEU A 11 -1.46 -31.73 -10.39
CA LEU A 11 -2.11 -30.43 -10.63
C LEU A 11 -1.41 -29.26 -9.94
N ALA A 12 -0.40 -29.52 -9.10
CA ALA A 12 0.41 -28.48 -8.47
C ALA A 12 1.42 -27.91 -9.47
N ALA A 13 0.95 -27.06 -10.39
CA ALA A 13 1.84 -26.26 -11.22
C ALA A 13 2.67 -25.31 -10.34
N PRO A 14 3.97 -25.12 -10.61
CA PRO A 14 4.78 -24.16 -9.88
C PRO A 14 4.21 -22.76 -10.10
N LEU A 15 3.77 -22.11 -9.02
CA LEU A 15 3.38 -20.71 -9.05
C LEU A 15 4.66 -19.88 -9.17
N SER A 16 4.90 -19.31 -10.35
CA SER A 16 6.04 -18.42 -10.58
C SER A 16 5.73 -17.05 -9.98
N ALA A 17 6.02 -16.86 -8.71
CA ALA A 17 5.88 -15.57 -8.05
C ALA A 17 6.99 -14.61 -8.52
N GLU A 18 6.61 -13.43 -8.99
CA GLU A 18 7.58 -12.38 -9.32
C GLU A 18 8.23 -11.86 -8.02
N ARG A 19 9.57 -11.76 -8.01
CA ARG A 19 10.30 -11.24 -6.85
C ARG A 19 10.57 -9.76 -7.04
N VAL A 20 9.90 -8.94 -6.25
CA VAL A 20 10.14 -7.50 -6.15
C VAL A 20 11.24 -7.26 -5.12
N VAL A 21 12.31 -6.57 -5.52
CA VAL A 21 13.31 -6.02 -4.60
C VAL A 21 13.17 -4.50 -4.66
N ALA A 22 12.68 -3.92 -3.57
CA ALA A 22 12.59 -2.48 -3.38
C ALA A 22 13.56 -2.06 -2.27
N ASP A 23 14.15 -0.89 -2.42
CA ASP A 23 15.00 -0.27 -1.40
C ASP A 23 14.65 1.22 -1.29
N LEU A 24 14.99 1.83 -0.15
CA LEU A 24 14.69 3.22 0.14
C LEU A 24 15.98 4.04 0.14
N SER A 25 15.98 5.21 -0.50
CA SER A 25 17.16 6.09 -0.51
C SER A 25 17.62 6.50 0.89
N GLN A 26 16.71 6.57 1.86
CA GLN A 26 16.99 6.83 3.27
C GLN A 26 16.02 6.01 4.13
N SER A 27 16.55 5.16 5.00
CA SER A 27 15.76 4.34 5.92
C SER A 27 15.43 5.03 7.25
N ARG A 28 15.92 6.27 7.46
CA ARG A 28 15.72 7.05 8.69
C ARG A 28 15.73 8.54 8.41
N ILE A 29 14.63 9.22 8.77
CA ILE A 29 14.51 10.69 8.78
C ILE A 29 14.54 11.15 10.23
N SER A 30 15.46 12.06 10.57
CA SER A 30 15.54 12.67 11.90
C SER A 30 14.83 14.03 11.87
N ILE A 31 13.79 14.20 12.67
CA ILE A 31 13.05 15.46 12.81
C ILE A 31 13.69 16.29 13.94
N THR A 32 14.21 17.47 13.63
CA THR A 32 14.72 18.46 14.59
C THR A 32 13.86 19.72 14.58
N THR A 33 14.14 20.70 15.45
CA THR A 33 13.37 21.95 15.58
C THR A 33 13.31 22.81 14.31
N ASP A 34 14.23 22.59 13.37
CA ASP A 34 14.32 23.34 12.10
C ASP A 34 13.89 22.48 10.89
N PHE A 35 13.12 21.41 11.12
CA PHE A 35 12.67 20.52 10.05
C PHE A 35 11.63 21.18 9.15
N ASP A 36 11.94 21.31 7.86
CA ASP A 36 11.09 21.89 6.81
C ASP A 36 10.46 20.86 5.87
N GLY A 37 10.77 19.58 6.06
CA GLY A 37 10.28 18.46 5.26
C GLY A 37 11.39 17.48 4.90
N SER A 38 11.01 16.30 4.41
CA SER A 38 11.96 15.31 3.88
C SER A 38 11.39 14.66 2.64
N GLU A 39 12.16 14.63 1.56
CA GLU A 39 11.82 13.88 0.35
C GLU A 39 12.28 12.42 0.46
N ILE A 40 11.39 11.47 0.19
CA ILE A 40 11.70 10.04 0.17
C ILE A 40 11.74 9.61 -1.30
N LEU A 41 12.91 9.20 -1.78
CA LEU A 41 13.06 8.58 -3.09
C LEU A 41 12.97 7.05 -2.95
N ILE A 42 11.98 6.46 -3.62
CA ILE A 42 11.74 5.02 -3.66
C ILE A 42 12.19 4.51 -5.02
N PHE A 43 13.08 3.52 -5.06
CA PHE A 43 13.51 2.86 -6.28
C PHE A 43 13.52 1.35 -6.11
N GLY A 44 13.29 0.64 -7.20
CA GLY A 44 13.22 -0.81 -7.19
C GLY A 44 13.35 -1.38 -8.58
N ALA A 45 13.55 -2.69 -8.65
CA ALA A 45 13.58 -3.43 -9.89
C ALA A 45 12.78 -4.72 -9.71
N VAL A 46 12.01 -5.08 -10.74
CA VAL A 46 11.29 -6.35 -10.78
C VAL A 46 12.16 -7.35 -11.52
N ARG A 47 12.61 -8.39 -10.82
CA ARG A 47 13.40 -9.47 -11.43
C ARG A 47 12.45 -10.46 -12.08
N ARG A 48 12.61 -10.67 -13.39
CA ARG A 48 11.86 -11.66 -14.17
C ARG A 48 12.79 -12.60 -14.92
N GLU A 49 12.35 -13.85 -15.02
CA GLU A 49 12.98 -14.89 -15.85
C GLU A 49 12.33 -14.98 -17.24
N THR A 50 11.16 -14.34 -17.43
CA THR A 50 10.39 -14.32 -18.68
C THR A 50 10.12 -12.90 -19.17
N PRO A 51 10.01 -12.66 -20.49
CA PRO A 51 9.67 -11.35 -21.05
C PRO A 51 8.32 -10.81 -20.56
N ILE A 52 8.18 -9.49 -20.51
CA ILE A 52 6.92 -8.82 -20.17
C ILE A 52 5.89 -9.12 -21.28
N PRO A 53 4.70 -9.64 -20.96
CA PRO A 53 3.63 -9.83 -21.94
C PRO A 53 3.27 -8.50 -22.60
N ALA A 54 3.10 -8.49 -23.92
CA ALA A 54 2.75 -7.27 -24.65
C ALA A 54 1.32 -6.79 -24.36
N GLU A 55 0.42 -7.70 -24.02
CA GLU A 55 -1.01 -7.39 -23.79
C GLU A 55 -1.32 -7.02 -22.33
N ASP A 56 -0.45 -7.42 -21.39
CA ASP A 56 -0.61 -7.14 -19.97
C ASP A 56 0.73 -6.63 -19.40
N PRO A 57 1.00 -5.32 -19.53
CA PRO A 57 2.24 -4.74 -19.06
C PRO A 57 2.29 -4.81 -17.53
N LEU A 58 3.48 -5.05 -17.00
CA LEU A 58 3.69 -5.06 -15.56
C LEU A 58 3.32 -3.70 -14.94
N GLN A 59 2.56 -3.74 -13.85
CA GLN A 59 2.14 -2.57 -13.09
C GLN A 59 2.72 -2.60 -11.68
N ILE A 60 2.91 -1.42 -11.10
CA ILE A 60 3.48 -1.23 -9.77
C ILE A 60 2.53 -0.36 -8.94
N LEU A 61 2.29 -0.77 -7.70
CA LEU A 61 1.60 0.01 -6.68
C LEU A 61 2.52 0.16 -5.48
N ILE A 62 2.66 1.39 -5.00
CA ILE A 62 3.48 1.74 -3.84
C ILE A 62 2.55 2.34 -2.79
N THR A 63 2.53 1.74 -1.60
CA THR A 63 1.82 2.27 -0.43
C THR A 63 2.84 2.76 0.59
N VAL A 64 2.66 4.00 1.05
CA VAL A 64 3.44 4.57 2.15
C VAL A 64 2.51 4.70 3.36
N GLU A 65 2.87 4.03 4.45
CA GLU A 65 2.10 3.99 5.69
C GLU A 65 2.97 4.47 6.87
N GLY A 66 2.44 5.42 7.64
CA GLY A 66 3.03 5.83 8.91
C GLY A 66 2.61 4.92 10.08
N PRO A 67 3.21 5.08 11.28
CA PRO A 67 2.79 4.33 12.46
C PRO A 67 1.27 4.43 12.70
N SER A 68 0.65 3.30 13.07
CA SER A 68 -0.78 3.26 13.39
C SER A 68 -1.05 3.81 14.78
N GLU A 69 -1.99 4.75 14.88
CA GLU A 69 -2.34 5.46 16.10
C GLU A 69 -3.87 5.53 16.26
N PRO A 70 -4.39 5.59 17.50
CA PRO A 70 -5.81 5.80 17.73
C PRO A 70 -6.21 7.24 17.38
N VAL A 71 -7.27 7.43 16.59
CA VAL A 71 -7.74 8.76 16.17
C VAL A 71 -9.26 8.90 16.31
N THR A 72 -9.74 10.09 16.68
CA THR A 72 -11.17 10.42 16.67
C THR A 72 -11.50 11.29 15.46
N VAL A 73 -12.26 10.75 14.52
CA VAL A 73 -12.77 11.49 13.35
C VAL A 73 -14.05 12.22 13.75
N ARG A 74 -14.12 13.52 13.47
CA ARG A 74 -15.28 14.37 13.79
C ARG A 74 -15.93 14.92 12.53
N ARG A 75 -17.23 14.73 12.39
CA ARG A 75 -18.02 15.33 11.31
C ARG A 75 -18.56 16.68 11.74
N LYS A 76 -18.19 17.73 11.00
CA LYS A 76 -18.77 19.06 11.17
C LYS A 76 -20.13 19.14 10.50
N ALA A 77 -21.11 19.70 11.20
CA ALA A 77 -22.40 20.07 10.62
C ALA A 77 -22.77 21.48 11.07
N ARG A 78 -23.56 22.18 10.24
CA ARG A 78 -24.03 23.53 10.56
C ARG A 78 -25.32 23.42 11.37
N ARG A 79 -25.30 23.90 12.62
CA ARG A 79 -26.47 23.93 13.52
C ARG A 79 -26.65 25.35 14.02
N PHE A 80 -27.87 25.87 13.93
CA PHE A 80 -28.23 27.23 14.35
C PHE A 80 -27.28 28.32 13.79
N GLY A 81 -26.85 28.17 12.54
CA GLY A 81 -25.98 29.15 11.86
C GLY A 81 -24.47 28.98 12.10
N ILE A 82 -24.05 28.18 13.09
CA ILE A 82 -22.65 27.92 13.43
C ILE A 82 -22.21 26.49 13.06
N TRP A 83 -20.91 26.29 12.85
CA TRP A 83 -20.34 24.96 12.63
C TRP A 83 -20.01 24.29 13.95
N VAL A 84 -20.53 23.08 14.15
CA VAL A 84 -20.23 22.26 15.33
C VAL A 84 -19.79 20.87 14.89
N ASN A 85 -18.91 20.26 15.68
CA ASN A 85 -18.61 18.82 15.54
C ASN A 85 -19.84 18.06 16.04
N ALA A 86 -20.67 17.62 15.11
CA ALA A 86 -21.99 17.05 15.42
C ALA A 86 -21.91 15.56 15.75
N ASP A 87 -21.03 14.84 15.06
CA ASP A 87 -20.85 13.39 15.20
C ASP A 87 -19.35 13.07 15.32
N SER A 88 -19.03 11.95 15.98
CA SER A 88 -17.67 11.42 16.07
C SER A 88 -17.62 9.91 15.90
N VAL A 89 -16.51 9.42 15.37
CA VAL A 89 -16.16 8.00 15.28
C VAL A 89 -14.73 7.84 15.78
N ASP A 90 -14.52 6.91 16.69
CA ASP A 90 -13.19 6.51 17.14
C ASP A 90 -12.67 5.38 16.25
N VAL A 91 -11.41 5.50 15.83
CA VAL A 91 -10.68 4.51 15.04
C VAL A 91 -9.49 4.09 15.88
N ASP A 92 -9.51 2.85 16.37
CA ASP A 92 -8.49 2.35 17.30
C ASP A 92 -7.08 2.27 16.69
N SER A 93 -7.02 2.09 15.37
CA SER A 93 -5.77 1.95 14.64
C SER A 93 -5.92 2.55 13.24
N ALA A 94 -5.49 3.79 13.08
CA ALA A 94 -5.41 4.46 11.79
C ALA A 94 -3.95 4.84 11.51
N PRO A 95 -3.45 4.65 10.29
CA PRO A 95 -2.10 5.10 9.95
C PRO A 95 -2.02 6.63 10.03
N SER A 96 -0.99 7.14 10.70
CA SER A 96 -0.71 8.58 10.83
C SER A 96 -0.44 9.27 9.48
N PHE A 97 -0.04 8.49 8.48
CA PHE A 97 0.09 8.91 7.08
C PHE A 97 -0.27 7.75 6.15
N TYR A 98 -1.00 8.02 5.07
CA TYR A 98 -1.35 7.02 4.06
C TYR A 98 -1.35 7.65 2.68
N ALA A 99 -0.49 7.13 1.80
CA ALA A 99 -0.45 7.54 0.40
C ALA A 99 -0.25 6.33 -0.50
N VAL A 100 -0.90 6.34 -1.66
CA VAL A 100 -0.77 5.28 -2.66
C VAL A 100 -0.43 5.90 -4.01
N ALA A 101 0.59 5.36 -4.66
CA ALA A 101 0.96 5.70 -6.03
C ALA A 101 0.85 4.46 -6.92
N THR A 102 0.28 4.61 -8.10
CA THR A 102 0.08 3.52 -9.06
C THR A 102 0.69 3.90 -10.41
N SER A 103 1.26 2.91 -11.11
CA SER A 103 1.72 3.10 -12.49
C SER A 103 0.58 2.97 -13.51
N ALA A 104 -0.61 2.54 -13.08
CA ALA A 104 -1.80 2.34 -13.91
C ALA A 104 -3.03 3.05 -13.32
N PRO A 105 -4.05 3.34 -14.16
CA PRO A 105 -5.29 3.96 -13.71
C PRO A 105 -6.09 3.12 -12.69
N TRP A 106 -6.69 3.77 -11.70
CA TRP A 106 -7.48 3.11 -10.63
C TRP A 106 -8.77 2.44 -11.11
N ASN A 107 -9.29 2.82 -12.27
CA ASN A 107 -10.54 2.30 -12.83
C ASN A 107 -10.40 0.91 -13.48
N ALA A 108 -9.24 0.26 -13.35
CA ALA A 108 -8.92 -1.03 -13.95
C ALA A 108 -8.78 -2.19 -12.93
N VAL A 109 -9.18 -1.99 -11.66
CA VAL A 109 -9.17 -3.01 -10.60
C VAL A 109 -10.55 -3.62 -10.41
#